data_AF-A0A0E0HTU3-F1
#
_entry.id   AF-A0A0E0HTU3-F1
#
_cell.length_a   1.000
_cell.length_b   1.000
_cell.length_c   1.000
_cell.angle_alpha   90.00
_cell.angle_beta   90.00
_cell.angle_gamma   90.00
#
_symmetry.space_group_name_H-M   'P 1'
#
loop_
_entity.id
_entity.type
_entity.pdbx_description
1 polymer ?
#
loop_
_entity_poly.entity_id
_entity_poly.type
_entity_poly.pdbx_seq_one_letter_code
_entity_poly.pdbx_strand_id
1 'polypeptide(L)'
;MRRSTSLAVGCVREVDFKSGFPAKSSVERLEILDDKEHVFGVRIIGGDHRLKNYSSVLTAKPEVIDGEPATLVSESFVVDVPEGNTADETRHFVEFLIRCNLRSLAMVSQRLLLAQGDLAEPPAQ
;
A
#
# COMPACT_ATOMS: atom_id res chain seq x y z
N MET A 1 -0.97 30.95 1.31
CA MET A 1 -1.73 29.90 2.01
C MET A 1 -1.41 28.55 1.37
N ARG A 2 -0.56 27.70 1.97
CA ARG A 2 -0.46 26.30 1.56
C ARG A 2 -1.71 25.61 2.10
N ARG A 3 -2.59 25.10 1.22
CA ARG A 3 -3.66 24.20 1.65
C ARG A 3 -2.98 22.93 2.18
N SER A 4 -2.86 22.82 3.50
CA SER A 4 -2.70 21.52 4.13
C SER A 4 -4.02 20.79 3.87
N THR A 5 -4.04 19.88 2.90
CA THR A 5 -5.12 18.89 2.81
C THR A 5 -4.90 17.94 3.96
N SER A 6 -5.68 18.06 5.04
CA SER A 6 -5.65 17.08 6.12
C SER A 6 -6.10 15.73 5.56
N LEU A 7 -5.23 14.72 5.63
CA LEU A 7 -5.61 13.36 5.29
C LEU A 7 -6.58 12.84 6.36
N ALA A 8 -7.73 12.32 5.94
CA ALA A 8 -8.75 11.78 6.84
C ALA A 8 -9.55 10.68 6.13
N VAL A 9 -10.21 9.83 6.92
CA VAL A 9 -11.17 8.85 6.39
C VAL A 9 -12.20 9.56 5.52
N GLY A 10 -12.48 8.99 4.35
CA GLY A 10 -13.33 9.58 3.32
C GLY A 10 -12.59 10.37 2.25
N CYS A 11 -11.31 10.72 2.44
CA CYS A 11 -10.48 11.32 1.40
C CYS A 11 -10.41 10.41 0.16
N VAL A 12 -10.46 11.02 -1.03
CA VAL A 12 -10.41 10.33 -2.31
C VAL A 12 -9.15 10.72 -3.06
N ARG A 13 -8.52 9.76 -3.73
CA ARG A 13 -7.43 9.98 -4.68
C ARG A 13 -7.79 9.39 -6.04
N GLU A 14 -7.25 9.99 -7.08
CA GLU A 14 -7.23 9.43 -8.44
C GLU A 14 -5.82 8.95 -8.74
N VAL A 15 -5.70 7.74 -9.27
CA VAL A 15 -4.43 7.07 -9.53
C VAL A 15 -4.37 6.73 -11.00
N ASP A 16 -3.43 7.34 -11.71
CA ASP A 16 -3.14 7.02 -13.10
C ASP A 16 -2.14 5.88 -13.20
N PHE A 17 -2.47 4.85 -13.98
CA PHE A 17 -1.58 3.75 -14.26
C PHE A 17 -0.60 4.11 -15.38
N LYS A 18 0.63 3.63 -15.25
CA LYS A 18 1.64 3.80 -16.30
C LYS A 18 1.26 3.00 -17.55
N SER A 19 1.78 3.45 -18.69
CA SER A 19 1.64 2.77 -19.99
C SER A 19 1.97 1.28 -19.91
N GLY A 20 1.15 0.43 -20.53
CA GLY A 20 1.32 -1.03 -20.53
C GLY A 20 0.32 -1.78 -19.66
N PHE A 21 -0.40 -1.08 -18.77
CA PHE A 21 -1.60 -1.62 -18.14
C PHE A 21 -2.81 -1.51 -19.07
N PRO A 22 -3.72 -2.52 -19.09
CA PRO A 22 -4.96 -2.43 -19.87
C PRO A 22 -5.89 -1.31 -19.39
N ALA A 23 -5.89 -1.04 -18.08
CA ALA A 23 -6.61 0.05 -17.44
C ALA A 23 -5.72 1.30 -17.33
N LYS A 24 -6.35 2.48 -17.29
CA LYS A 24 -5.68 3.78 -17.22
C LYS A 24 -5.76 4.41 -15.84
N SER A 25 -6.81 4.13 -15.06
CA SER A 25 -7.03 4.85 -13.80
C SER A 25 -7.81 4.06 -12.75
N SER A 26 -7.64 4.46 -11.50
CA SER A 26 -8.41 4.01 -10.33
C SER A 26 -8.80 5.23 -9.48
N VAL A 27 -10.03 5.23 -8.96
CA VAL A 27 -10.50 6.24 -8.00
C VAL A 27 -10.72 5.55 -6.67
N GLU A 28 -9.97 5.98 -5.66
CA GLU A 28 -9.81 5.25 -4.41
C GLU A 28 -10.18 6.11 -3.21
N ARG A 29 -10.88 5.53 -2.25
CA ARG A 29 -11.25 6.18 -0.99
C ARG A 29 -10.49 5.56 0.17
N LEU A 30 -9.98 6.41 1.06
CA LEU A 30 -9.44 6.01 2.35
C LEU A 30 -10.58 5.63 3.30
N GLU A 31 -10.63 4.39 3.75
CA GLU A 31 -11.68 3.86 4.63
C GLU A 31 -11.19 3.70 6.07
N ILE A 32 -9.90 3.43 6.27
CA ILE A 32 -9.28 3.26 7.59
C ILE A 32 -7.99 4.08 7.63
N LEU A 33 -7.80 4.83 8.70
CA LEU A 33 -6.55 5.50 9.04
C LEU A 33 -6.38 5.48 10.56
N ASP A 34 -5.54 4.58 11.04
CA ASP A 34 -5.19 4.44 12.45
C ASP A 34 -3.66 4.54 12.60
N ASP A 35 -3.18 5.73 12.97
CA ASP A 35 -1.76 6.00 13.15
C ASP A 35 -1.17 5.28 14.36
N LYS A 36 -1.99 4.94 15.36
CA LYS A 36 -1.55 4.29 16.59
C LYS A 36 -1.29 2.80 16.37
N GLU A 37 -2.23 2.13 15.71
CA GLU A 37 -2.13 0.71 15.39
C GLU A 37 -1.41 0.44 14.05
N HIS A 38 -1.00 1.51 13.36
CA HIS A 38 -0.34 1.48 12.04
C HIS A 38 -1.13 0.69 11.01
N VAL A 39 -2.42 1.02 10.91
CA VAL A 39 -3.37 0.39 9.99
C VAL A 39 -3.91 1.45 9.04
N PHE A 40 -3.91 1.15 7.75
CA PHE A 40 -4.72 1.91 6.79
C PHE A 40 -5.44 0.98 5.84
N GLY A 41 -6.56 1.45 5.30
CA GLY A 41 -7.41 0.66 4.41
C GLY A 41 -8.02 1.52 3.33
N VAL A 42 -8.11 0.97 2.12
CA VAL A 42 -8.60 1.66 0.94
C VAL A 42 -9.67 0.83 0.25
N ARG A 43 -10.59 1.52 -0.43
CA ARG A 43 -11.59 0.92 -1.30
C ARG A 43 -11.54 1.59 -2.66
N ILE A 44 -11.62 0.79 -3.72
CA ILE A 44 -11.81 1.33 -5.06
C ILE A 44 -13.29 1.66 -5.26
N ILE A 45 -13.57 2.91 -5.61
CA ILE A 45 -14.92 3.45 -5.82
C ILE A 45 -15.20 3.83 -7.27
N GLY A 46 -14.19 3.76 -8.14
CA GLY A 46 -14.29 4.05 -9.58
C GLY A 46 -13.00 3.73 -10.33
N GLY A 47 -13.01 3.87 -11.65
CA GLY A 47 -11.88 3.53 -12.53
C GLY A 47 -12.34 2.76 -13.76
N ASP A 48 -11.41 2.47 -14.67
CA ASP A 48 -11.67 1.76 -15.94
C ASP A 48 -11.24 0.28 -15.93
N HIS A 49 -10.89 -0.24 -14.74
CA HIS A 49 -10.57 -1.65 -14.54
C HIS A 49 -11.77 -2.48 -14.06
N ARG A 50 -11.61 -3.81 -14.04
CA ARG A 50 -12.67 -4.78 -13.69
C ARG A 50 -12.73 -5.17 -12.20
N LEU A 51 -11.84 -4.65 -11.36
CA LEU A 51 -11.75 -4.94 -9.91
C LEU A 51 -12.89 -4.30 -9.11
N LYS A 52 -14.11 -4.80 -9.26
CA LYS A 52 -15.28 -4.31 -8.53
C LYS A 52 -15.19 -4.67 -7.04
N ASN A 53 -15.69 -3.75 -6.21
CA ASN A 53 -15.75 -3.90 -4.75
C ASN A 53 -14.40 -4.24 -4.09
N TYR A 54 -13.28 -3.88 -4.73
CA TYR A 54 -11.95 -4.04 -4.15
C TYR A 54 -11.86 -3.23 -2.86
N SER A 55 -11.42 -3.89 -1.79
CA SER A 55 -11.07 -3.27 -0.53
C SER A 55 -9.81 -3.94 -0.01
N SER A 56 -8.81 -3.16 0.42
CA SER A 56 -7.63 -3.68 1.09
C SER A 56 -7.39 -3.02 2.43
N VAL A 57 -6.71 -3.75 3.31
CA VAL A 57 -6.25 -3.29 4.62
C VAL A 57 -4.78 -3.70 4.75
N LEU A 58 -3.94 -2.70 5.02
CA LEU A 58 -2.52 -2.88 5.27
C LEU A 58 -2.22 -2.56 6.73
N THR A 59 -1.48 -3.45 7.38
CA THR A 59 -0.98 -3.28 8.75
C THR A 59 0.54 -3.35 8.73
N ALA A 60 1.20 -2.47 9.49
CA ALA A 60 2.64 -2.53 9.72
C ALA A 60 2.91 -2.70 11.23
N LYS A 61 3.63 -3.75 11.63
CA LYS A 61 3.91 -4.01 13.04
C LYS A 61 5.39 -4.24 13.30
N PRO A 62 5.94 -3.78 14.44
CA PRO A 62 7.26 -4.19 14.89
C PRO A 62 7.32 -5.72 15.02
N GLU A 63 8.42 -6.31 14.59
CA GLU A 63 8.66 -7.75 14.65
C GLU A 63 10.16 -8.00 14.88
N VAL A 64 10.54 -9.22 15.28
CA VAL A 64 11.96 -9.62 15.37
C VAL A 64 12.19 -10.80 14.43
N ILE A 65 13.13 -10.65 13.48
CA ILE A 65 13.49 -11.69 12.51
C ILE A 65 14.97 -11.99 12.67
N ASP A 66 15.31 -13.25 12.95
CA ASP A 66 16.69 -13.70 13.19
C ASP A 66 17.44 -12.90 14.28
N GLY A 67 16.71 -12.41 15.28
CA GLY A 67 17.24 -11.59 16.37
C GLY A 67 17.34 -10.10 16.06
N GLU A 68 17.07 -9.68 14.83
CA GLU A 68 17.14 -8.28 14.41
C GLU A 68 15.76 -7.61 14.38
N PRO A 69 15.66 -6.33 14.80
CA PRO A 69 14.42 -5.55 14.67
C PRO A 69 13.98 -5.43 13.21
N ALA A 70 12.72 -5.77 12.96
CA ALA A 70 12.11 -5.73 11.64
C ALA A 70 10.71 -5.11 11.70
N THR A 71 10.13 -4.89 10.52
CA THR A 71 8.72 -4.49 10.38
C THR A 71 8.00 -5.53 9.53
N LEU A 72 7.01 -6.19 10.11
CA LEU A 72 6.11 -7.06 9.37
C LEU A 72 5.01 -6.20 8.75
N VAL A 73 4.99 -6.15 7.42
CA VAL A 73 3.91 -5.51 6.66
C VAL A 73 3.04 -6.60 6.04
N SER A 74 1.74 -6.54 6.31
CA SER A 74 0.75 -7.46 5.76
C SER A 74 -0.36 -6.66 5.09
N GLU A 75 -0.75 -7.06 3.89
CA GLU A 75 -1.89 -6.50 3.17
C GLU A 75 -2.88 -7.61 2.83
N SER A 76 -4.12 -7.43 3.27
CA SER A 76 -5.25 -8.31 2.96
C SER A 76 -6.22 -7.59 2.04
N PHE A 77 -6.94 -8.36 1.22
CA PHE A 77 -7.90 -7.79 0.29
C PHE A 77 -9.15 -8.67 0.12
N VAL A 78 -10.22 -8.02 -0.31
CA VAL A 78 -11.42 -8.65 -0.87
C VAL A 78 -11.73 -7.98 -2.21
N VAL A 79 -12.17 -8.75 -3.18
CA VAL A 79 -12.53 -8.26 -4.52
C VAL A 79 -13.54 -9.21 -5.15
N ASP A 80 -14.44 -8.69 -5.97
CA ASP A 80 -15.31 -9.53 -6.78
C ASP A 80 -14.51 -10.23 -7.88
N VAL A 81 -14.93 -11.45 -8.23
CA VAL A 81 -14.40 -12.16 -9.40
C VAL A 81 -15.06 -11.58 -10.66
N PRO A 82 -14.31 -10.97 -11.59
CA PRO A 82 -14.88 -10.43 -12.81
C PRO A 82 -15.49 -11.53 -13.69
N GLU A 83 -16.57 -11.21 -14.39
CA GLU A 83 -17.20 -12.14 -15.35
C GLU A 83 -16.19 -12.62 -16.39
N GLY A 84 -16.04 -13.94 -16.56
CA GLY A 84 -15.08 -14.54 -17.46
C GLY A 84 -13.70 -14.81 -16.85
N ASN A 85 -13.50 -14.55 -15.56
CA ASN A 85 -12.31 -14.95 -14.81
C ASN A 85 -12.64 -16.00 -13.75
N THR A 86 -11.64 -16.83 -13.42
CA THR A 86 -11.72 -17.68 -12.23
C THR A 86 -11.31 -16.90 -10.97
N ALA A 87 -11.69 -17.43 -9.81
CA ALA A 87 -11.25 -16.87 -8.54
C ALA A 87 -9.72 -16.88 -8.41
N ASP A 88 -9.07 -17.95 -8.86
CA ASP A 88 -7.61 -18.08 -8.82
C ASP A 88 -6.93 -17.07 -9.73
N GLU A 89 -7.38 -16.88 -10.97
CA GLU A 89 -6.82 -15.85 -11.87
C GLU A 89 -6.91 -14.45 -11.25
N THR A 90 -8.08 -14.11 -10.70
CA THR A 90 -8.32 -12.82 -10.06
C THR A 90 -7.42 -12.64 -8.85
N ARG A 91 -7.33 -13.66 -8.00
CA ARG A 91 -6.47 -13.68 -6.82
C ARG A 91 -5.00 -13.50 -7.21
N HIS A 92 -4.49 -14.27 -8.16
CA HIS A 92 -3.09 -14.20 -8.58
C HIS A 92 -2.74 -12.83 -9.16
N PHE A 93 -3.65 -12.24 -9.95
CA PHE A 93 -3.45 -10.89 -10.49
C PHE A 93 -3.32 -9.84 -9.38
N VAL A 94 -4.25 -9.85 -8.42
CA VAL A 94 -4.22 -8.89 -7.31
C VAL A 94 -3.03 -9.13 -6.38
N GLU A 95 -2.76 -10.39 -6.03
CA GLU A 95 -1.59 -10.76 -5.22
C GLU A 95 -0.28 -10.33 -5.89
N PHE A 96 -0.16 -10.46 -7.21
CA PHE A 96 1.02 -10.02 -7.94
C PHE A 96 1.25 -8.52 -7.74
N LEU A 97 0.21 -7.69 -7.88
CA LEU A 97 0.31 -6.24 -7.68
C LEU A 97 0.68 -5.88 -6.23
N ILE A 98 0.03 -6.51 -5.24
CA ILE A 98 0.34 -6.31 -3.83
C ILE A 98 1.81 -6.70 -3.54
N ARG A 99 2.27 -7.85 -4.03
CA ARG A 99 3.68 -8.28 -3.86
C ARG A 99 4.66 -7.29 -4.49
N CYS A 100 4.34 -6.74 -5.66
CA CYS A 100 5.16 -5.70 -6.29
C CYS A 100 5.24 -4.44 -5.40
N ASN A 101 4.10 -3.99 -4.86
CA ASN A 101 4.03 -2.82 -3.99
C ASN A 101 4.80 -3.04 -2.67
N LEU A 102 4.57 -4.16 -2.00
CA LEU A 102 5.25 -4.50 -0.74
C LEU A 102 6.77 -4.66 -0.92
N ARG A 103 7.21 -5.24 -2.04
CA ARG A 103 8.65 -5.30 -2.37
C ARG A 103 9.23 -3.92 -2.58
N SER A 104 8.53 -3.04 -3.28
CA SER A 104 8.95 -1.65 -3.46
C SER A 104 9.00 -0.90 -2.14
N LEU A 105 8.00 -1.09 -1.27
CA LEU A 105 7.94 -0.50 0.06
C LEU A 105 9.14 -0.94 0.90
N ALA A 106 9.43 -2.25 0.96
CA ALA A 106 10.59 -2.77 1.68
C ALA A 106 11.91 -2.13 1.19
N MET A 107 12.13 -2.08 -0.13
CA MET A 107 13.34 -1.48 -0.70
C MET A 107 13.47 0.02 -0.37
N VAL A 108 12.38 0.80 -0.47
CA VAL A 108 12.41 2.23 -0.17
C VAL A 108 12.63 2.46 1.33
N SER A 109 11.93 1.73 2.20
CA SER A 109 12.08 1.85 3.65
C SER A 109 13.50 1.52 4.11
N GLN A 110 14.11 0.46 3.57
CA GLN A 110 15.51 0.12 3.88
C GLN A 110 16.48 1.22 3.45
N ARG A 111 16.29 1.80 2.25
CA ARG A 111 17.12 2.92 1.79
C ARG A 111 16.97 4.16 2.66
N LEU A 112 15.74 4.46 3.11
CA LEU A 112 15.48 5.57 4.02
C LEU A 112 16.16 5.36 5.38
N LEU A 113 16.15 4.14 5.91
CA LEU A 113 16.85 3.79 7.15
C LEU A 113 18.37 4.00 7.01
N LEU A 114 18.98 3.52 5.92
CA LEU A 114 20.41 3.69 5.66
C LEU A 114 20.80 5.18 5.50
N ALA A 115 19.99 5.95 4.76
CA ALA A 115 20.22 7.38 4.60
C ALA A 115 20.07 8.19 5.90
N GLN A 116 19.25 7.72 6.84
CA GLN A 116 19.14 8.31 8.17
C GLN A 116 20.32 7.94 9.08
N GLY A 117 20.93 6.76 8.89
CA GLY A 117 22.13 6.33 9.60
C GLY A 117 23.37 7.18 9.29
N ASP A 118 23.47 7.75 8.09
CA ASP A 118 24.57 8.65 7.69
C ASP A 118 24.47 10.07 8.31
N LEU A 119 23.36 10.39 9.00
CA LEU A 119 23.15 11.67 9.71
C LEU A 119 23.36 11.57 11.22
N ALA A 120 23.65 10.38 11.75
CA ALA A 120 24.04 10.23 13.15
C ALA A 120 25.53 10.60 13.28
N GLU A 121 25.82 11.80 13.79
CA GLU A 121 27.20 12.21 14.13
C GLU A 121 27.88 11.12 14.99
N PRO A 122 29.18 10.84 14.75
CA PRO A 122 29.93 9.95 15.63
C PRO A 122 29.95 10.55 17.05
N PRO A 123 29.90 9.73 18.11
CA PRO A 123 29.89 10.22 19.48
C PRO A 123 31.10 11.12 19.71
N ALA A 124 30.85 12.34 20.19
CA ALA A 124 31.89 13.25 20.63
C ALA A 124 32.78 12.52 21.66
N GLN A 125 34.09 12.53 21.39
CA GLN A 125 35.13 11.97 22.24
C GLN A 125 35.19 12.67 23.59
#